data_AF-A0A7S4WEC1-F1
#
_entry.id   AF-A0A7S4WEC1-F1
#
_cell.length_a   1.000
_cell.length_b   1.000
_cell.length_c   1.000
_cell.angle_alpha   90.00
_cell.angle_beta   90.00
_cell.angle_gamma   90.00
#
_symmetry.space_group_name_H-M   'P 1'
#
loop_
_entity.id
_entity.type
_entity.pdbx_description
1 polymer ?
#
loop_
_entity_poly.entity_id
_entity_poly.type
_entity_poly.pdbx_seq_one_letter_code
_entity_poly.pdbx_strand_id
1 'polypeptide(L)'
;LARCVRLERPGVTVGCLDLNTGEKGGAGMARMLKTVRTKREGLTEPEIVARETGEGGTELHVARLAEVTPDIQGALPDAFFRGEKTFVVSGGMGALGLYFARWMADQGASHLALLSRSGRAQEDAEPIFQALSAREAVQVAVRECDVGA
;
A
#
# COMPACT_ATOMS: atom_id res chain seq x y z
N LEU A 1 -8.35 -7.25 -7.74
CA LEU A 1 -9.46 -8.05 -8.33
C LEU A 1 -9.10 -8.64 -9.70
N ALA A 2 -8.89 -7.86 -10.76
CA ALA A 2 -8.65 -8.40 -12.11
C ALA A 2 -7.42 -9.33 -12.24
N ARG A 3 -6.37 -9.13 -11.43
CA ARG A 3 -5.25 -10.07 -11.30
C ARG A 3 -5.71 -11.44 -10.78
N CYS A 4 -6.46 -11.46 -9.67
CA CYS A 4 -6.99 -12.69 -9.08
C CYS A 4 -7.94 -13.42 -10.03
N VAL A 5 -8.84 -12.69 -10.70
CA VAL A 5 -9.80 -13.29 -11.65
C VAL A 5 -9.09 -14.03 -12.78
N ARG A 6 -7.98 -13.49 -13.31
CA ARG A 6 -7.18 -14.19 -14.33
C ARG A 6 -6.59 -15.50 -13.83
N LEU A 7 -6.18 -15.55 -12.56
CA LEU A 7 -5.63 -16.77 -11.95
C LEU A 7 -6.72 -17.80 -11.64
N GLU A 8 -7.87 -17.35 -11.16
CA GLU A 8 -8.98 -18.21 -10.75
C GLU A 8 -9.83 -18.71 -11.94
N ARG A 9 -9.87 -17.95 -13.05
CA ARG A 9 -10.70 -18.23 -14.23
C ARG A 9 -9.87 -18.14 -15.52
N PRO A 10 -8.99 -19.11 -15.80
CA PRO A 10 -8.07 -19.04 -16.95
C PRO A 10 -8.77 -19.01 -18.33
N GLY A 11 -10.03 -19.45 -18.42
CA GLY A 11 -10.85 -19.33 -19.63
C GLY A 11 -11.45 -17.94 -19.87
N VAL A 12 -11.19 -16.96 -18.98
CA VAL A 12 -11.71 -15.60 -19.08
C VAL A 12 -10.55 -14.62 -19.25
N THR A 13 -10.50 -13.94 -20.39
CA THR A 13 -9.54 -12.87 -20.63
C THR A 13 -10.00 -11.59 -19.95
N VAL A 14 -9.33 -11.22 -18.87
CA VAL A 14 -9.57 -9.96 -18.15
C VAL A 14 -8.33 -9.07 -18.24
N GLY A 15 -8.53 -7.79 -18.50
CA GLY A 15 -7.46 -6.79 -18.45
C GLY A 15 -7.88 -5.53 -17.69
N CYS A 16 -6.90 -4.77 -17.23
CA CYS A 16 -7.07 -3.44 -16.67
C CYS A 16 -6.45 -2.42 -17.61
N LEU A 17 -7.17 -1.33 -17.82
CA LEU A 17 -6.71 -0.20 -18.59
C LEU A 17 -6.86 1.05 -17.74
N ASP A 18 -5.73 1.62 -17.34
CA ASP A 18 -5.66 2.91 -16.66
C ASP A 18 -5.55 4.00 -17.73
N LEU A 19 -6.50 4.94 -17.72
CA LEU A 19 -6.66 5.98 -18.72
C LEU A 19 -6.41 7.34 -18.09
N ASN A 20 -5.65 8.20 -18.76
CA ASN A 20 -5.62 9.61 -18.35
C ASN A 20 -6.98 10.27 -18.70
N THR A 21 -7.71 10.76 -17.70
CA THR A 21 -8.87 11.62 -17.94
C THR A 21 -8.40 13.07 -17.87
N GLY A 22 -7.92 13.62 -18.98
CA GLY A 22 -7.86 15.07 -19.11
C GLY A 22 -9.27 15.68 -18.98
N GLU A 23 -9.39 16.99 -18.79
CA GLU A 23 -10.67 17.73 -18.62
C GLU A 23 -11.70 17.50 -19.77
N LYS A 24 -11.32 16.80 -20.85
CA LYS A 24 -12.08 16.66 -22.10
C LYS A 24 -12.93 15.39 -22.21
N GLY A 25 -13.80 15.13 -21.23
CA GLY A 25 -15.00 14.27 -21.36
C GLY A 25 -14.86 12.93 -22.11
N GLY A 26 -15.98 12.38 -22.61
CA GLY A 26 -16.03 11.03 -23.21
C GLY A 26 -15.29 10.87 -24.55
N ALA A 27 -14.98 11.95 -25.26
CA ALA A 27 -14.33 11.91 -26.58
C ALA A 27 -12.84 11.55 -26.51
N GLY A 28 -12.10 12.06 -25.51
CA GLY A 28 -10.70 11.69 -25.27
C GLY A 28 -10.57 10.20 -24.91
N MET A 29 -11.45 9.73 -24.02
CA MET A 29 -11.54 8.31 -23.65
C MET A 29 -11.80 7.40 -24.86
N ALA A 30 -12.75 7.75 -25.73
CA ALA A 30 -13.05 6.94 -26.92
C ALA A 30 -11.87 6.87 -27.90
N ARG A 31 -11.12 7.96 -28.07
CA ARG A 31 -9.91 7.99 -28.90
C ARG A 31 -8.83 7.09 -28.32
N MET A 32 -8.60 7.19 -27.01
CA MET A 32 -7.60 6.38 -26.31
C MET A 32 -7.95 4.90 -26.33
N LEU A 33 -9.23 4.53 -26.15
CA LEU A 33 -9.70 3.16 -26.31
C LEU A 33 -9.47 2.61 -27.72
N LYS A 34 -9.70 3.42 -28.77
CA LYS A 34 -9.36 3.06 -30.15
C LYS A 34 -7.86 2.81 -30.30
N THR A 35 -7.03 3.72 -29.80
CA THR A 35 -5.57 3.57 -29.89
C THR A 35 -5.08 2.33 -29.15
N VAL A 36 -5.61 2.07 -27.95
CA VAL A 36 -5.30 0.85 -27.18
C VAL A 36 -5.72 -0.38 -27.97
N ARG A 37 -6.94 -0.41 -28.55
CA ARG A 37 -7.40 -1.55 -29.35
C ARG A 37 -6.48 -1.84 -30.53
N THR A 38 -6.08 -0.80 -31.28
CA THR A 38 -5.19 -0.94 -32.44
C THR A 38 -3.77 -1.34 -32.03
N LYS A 39 -3.18 -0.66 -31.04
CA LYS A 39 -1.81 -0.94 -30.59
C LYS A 39 -1.69 -2.23 -29.76
N ARG A 40 -2.81 -2.80 -29.28
CA ARG A 40 -2.83 -4.06 -28.54
C ARG A 40 -2.80 -5.29 -29.44
N GLU A 41 -2.94 -5.15 -30.75
CA GLU A 41 -2.68 -6.27 -31.66
C GLU A 41 -1.24 -6.78 -31.45
N GLY A 42 -1.11 -8.00 -30.94
CA GLY A 42 0.18 -8.60 -30.55
C GLY A 42 0.64 -8.34 -29.11
N LEU A 43 -0.02 -7.46 -28.35
CA LEU A 43 0.27 -7.27 -26.92
C LEU A 43 -0.56 -8.24 -26.07
N THR A 44 0.10 -9.20 -25.44
CA THR A 44 -0.49 -10.12 -24.44
C THR A 44 -0.64 -9.49 -23.06
N GLU A 45 -0.19 -8.25 -22.89
CA GLU A 45 -0.15 -7.55 -21.62
C GLU A 45 -1.57 -7.26 -21.10
N PRO A 46 -1.92 -7.77 -19.91
CA PRO A 46 -3.27 -7.63 -19.35
C PRO A 46 -3.45 -6.33 -18.56
N GLU A 47 -2.39 -5.58 -18.27
CA GLU A 47 -2.44 -4.34 -17.50
C GLU A 47 -1.70 -3.25 -18.26
N ILE A 48 -2.46 -2.30 -18.81
CA ILE A 48 -1.95 -1.25 -19.66
C ILE A 48 -2.30 0.10 -19.03
N VAL A 49 -1.35 1.00 -19.05
CA VAL A 49 -1.53 2.41 -18.69
C VAL A 49 -1.44 3.21 -19.98
N ALA A 50 -2.53 3.88 -20.37
CA ALA A 50 -2.55 4.77 -21.52
C ALA A 50 -2.51 6.22 -21.05
N ARG A 51 -1.54 6.97 -21.58
CA ARG A 51 -1.37 8.40 -21.30
C ARG A 51 -1.45 9.18 -22.60
N GLU A 52 -2.26 10.23 -22.59
CA GLU A 52 -2.24 11.22 -23.66
C GLU A 52 -0.87 11.90 -23.68
N THR A 53 -0.31 12.08 -24.87
CA THR A 53 0.89 12.87 -25.09
C THR A 53 0.51 14.19 -25.76
N GLY A 54 1.49 15.10 -25.89
CA GLY A 54 1.34 16.26 -26.76
C GLY A 54 0.87 15.88 -28.17
N GLU A 55 0.23 16.84 -28.86
CA GLU A 55 -0.27 16.68 -30.24
C GLU A 55 -1.32 15.58 -30.44
N GLY A 56 -1.96 15.13 -29.34
CA GLY A 56 -3.01 14.13 -29.40
C GLY A 56 -2.50 12.72 -29.72
N GLY A 57 -1.24 12.43 -29.38
CA GLY A 57 -0.73 11.07 -29.35
C GLY A 57 -1.20 10.29 -28.11
N THR A 58 -0.92 9.00 -28.09
CA THR A 58 -1.16 8.13 -26.92
C THR A 58 0.04 7.21 -26.76
N GLU A 59 0.65 7.29 -25.58
CA GLU A 59 1.69 6.37 -25.14
C GLU A 59 1.07 5.25 -24.29
N LEU A 60 1.56 4.03 -24.50
CA LEU A 60 1.13 2.86 -23.74
C LEU A 60 2.30 2.39 -22.88
N HIS A 61 2.07 2.29 -21.58
CA HIS A 61 3.01 1.75 -20.62
C HIS A 61 2.47 0.45 -20.03
N VAL A 62 3.38 -0.40 -19.58
CA VAL A 62 3.06 -1.65 -18.90
C VAL A 62 3.88 -1.72 -17.62
N ALA A 63 3.27 -2.16 -16.53
CA ALA A 63 3.97 -2.32 -15.28
C ALA A 63 4.94 -3.52 -15.37
N ARG A 64 6.14 -3.33 -14.83
CA ARG A 64 7.13 -4.39 -14.66
C ARG A 64 7.62 -4.39 -13.22
N LEU A 65 7.75 -5.58 -12.65
CA LEU A 65 8.51 -5.73 -11.42
C LEU A 65 9.99 -5.68 -11.80
N ALA A 66 10.72 -4.74 -11.21
CA ALA A 66 12.15 -4.62 -11.39
C ALA A 66 12.81 -4.84 -10.03
N GLU A 67 14.01 -5.43 -10.06
CA GLU A 67 14.87 -5.40 -8.88
C GLU A 67 15.32 -3.97 -8.64
N VAL A 68 15.16 -3.52 -7.40
CA VAL A 68 15.62 -2.22 -6.95
C VAL A 68 16.60 -2.49 -5.82
N THR A 69 17.86 -2.09 -6.01
CA THR A 69 18.75 -1.88 -4.88
C THR A 69 18.38 -0.53 -4.29
N PRO A 70 17.70 -0.47 -3.14
CA PRO A 70 17.32 0.81 -2.58
C PRO A 70 18.59 1.58 -2.28
N ASP A 71 18.69 2.79 -2.81
CA ASP A 71 19.67 3.75 -2.35
C ASP A 71 19.19 4.26 -0.99
N ILE A 72 19.54 3.53 0.08
CA ILE A 72 19.19 3.90 1.46
C ILE A 72 20.10 5.05 1.92
N GLN A 73 20.20 6.10 1.11
CA GLN A 73 20.89 7.37 1.44
C GLN A 73 20.09 8.26 2.40
N GLY A 74 18.96 7.77 2.89
CA GLY A 74 18.26 8.36 4.03
C GLY A 74 17.82 7.25 4.96
N ALA A 75 18.64 6.93 5.95
CA ALA A 75 18.08 6.40 7.20
C ALA A 75 16.95 7.34 7.61
N LEU A 76 15.88 6.81 8.23
CA LEU A 76 14.98 7.68 9.00
C LEU A 76 15.89 8.58 9.85
N PRO A 77 15.67 9.91 9.88
CA PRO A 77 16.50 10.79 10.70
C PRO A 77 16.68 10.13 12.07
N ASP A 78 17.87 10.15 12.66
CA ASP A 78 18.17 9.43 13.92
C ASP A 78 17.15 9.71 15.05
N ALA A 79 16.39 10.80 14.92
CA ALA A 79 15.36 11.26 15.83
C ALA A 79 13.91 11.13 15.29
N PHE A 80 13.63 10.36 14.23
CA PHE A 80 12.28 10.28 13.63
C PHE A 80 11.22 9.89 14.67
N PHE A 81 11.54 8.86 15.47
CA PHE A 81 10.71 8.37 16.55
C PHE A 81 10.91 9.09 17.88
N ARG A 82 11.94 9.94 18.00
CA ARG A 82 12.23 10.67 19.23
C ARG A 82 11.35 11.92 19.36
N GLY A 83 11.14 12.34 20.61
CA GLY A 83 10.33 13.50 20.98
C GLY A 83 8.90 13.14 21.36
N GLU A 84 8.11 14.16 21.72
CA GLU A 84 6.75 14.00 22.24
C GLU A 84 5.72 13.79 21.12
N LYS A 85 5.89 12.72 20.33
CA LYS A 85 4.97 12.32 19.26
C LYS A 85 4.23 11.05 19.64
N THR A 86 2.96 10.96 19.24
CA THR A 86 2.19 9.71 19.29
C THR A 86 2.14 9.06 17.91
N PHE A 87 2.57 7.80 17.84
CA PHE A 87 2.54 7.00 16.61
C PHE A 87 1.32 6.08 16.62
N VAL A 88 0.50 6.17 15.57
CA VAL A 88 -0.71 5.36 15.42
C VAL A 88 -0.40 4.17 14.52
N VAL A 89 -0.72 2.96 14.98
CA VAL A 89 -0.56 1.72 14.21
C VAL A 89 -1.92 1.08 14.01
N SER A 90 -2.42 1.10 12.76
CA SER A 90 -3.62 0.33 12.38
C SER A 90 -3.27 -1.15 12.24
N GLY A 91 -4.20 -2.02 12.67
CA GLY A 91 -3.88 -3.44 12.84
C GLY A 91 -2.80 -3.67 13.90
N GLY A 92 -2.63 -2.72 14.84
CA GLY A 92 -1.52 -2.68 15.80
C GLY A 92 -1.49 -3.84 16.79
N MET A 93 -2.61 -4.56 16.95
CA MET A 93 -2.71 -5.77 17.79
C MET A 93 -2.52 -7.07 16.99
N GLY A 94 -2.29 -7.02 15.67
CA GLY A 94 -1.91 -8.19 14.88
C GLY A 94 -0.41 -8.50 15.01
N ALA A 95 0.02 -9.69 14.59
CA ALA A 95 1.42 -10.14 14.71
C ALA A 95 2.42 -9.09 14.16
N LEU A 96 2.31 -8.71 12.89
CA LEU A 96 3.21 -7.72 12.27
C LEU A 96 3.12 -6.34 12.95
N GLY A 97 1.92 -5.93 13.34
CA GLY A 97 1.68 -4.65 14.02
C GLY A 97 2.44 -4.55 15.35
N LEU A 98 2.43 -5.62 16.14
CA LEU A 98 3.14 -5.70 17.42
C LEU A 98 4.66 -5.77 17.25
N TYR A 99 5.16 -6.55 16.28
CA TYR A 99 6.58 -6.55 15.94
C TYR A 99 7.07 -5.17 15.50
N PHE A 100 6.27 -4.48 14.68
CA PHE A 100 6.58 -3.13 14.23
C PHE A 100 6.52 -2.12 15.38
N ALA A 101 5.51 -2.20 16.25
CA ALA A 101 5.39 -1.35 17.44
C ALA A 101 6.58 -1.52 18.39
N ARG A 102 7.02 -2.76 18.61
CA ARG A 102 8.24 -3.06 19.37
C ARG A 102 9.48 -2.45 18.73
N TRP A 103 9.64 -2.61 17.41
CA TRP A 103 10.74 -2.00 16.67
C TRP A 103 10.73 -0.47 16.79
N MET A 104 9.57 0.19 16.63
CA MET A 104 9.46 1.65 16.81
C MET A 104 9.88 2.10 18.21
N ALA A 105 9.46 1.35 19.25
CA ALA A 105 9.90 1.61 20.61
C ALA A 105 11.43 1.43 20.78
N ASP A 106 12.04 0.44 20.12
CA ASP A 106 13.49 0.27 20.08
C ASP A 106 14.20 1.43 19.35
N GLN A 107 13.51 2.08 18.40
CA GLN A 107 14.00 3.29 17.73
C GLN A 107 13.71 4.59 18.52
N GLY A 108 13.07 4.50 19.69
CA GLY A 108 12.85 5.63 20.60
C GLY A 108 11.43 6.21 20.61
N ALA A 109 10.44 5.54 20.03
CA ALA A 109 9.04 5.95 20.15
C ALA A 109 8.57 5.79 21.60
N SER A 110 8.13 6.89 22.21
CA SER A 110 7.64 6.91 23.61
C SER A 110 6.12 6.83 23.75
N HIS A 111 5.34 7.11 22.70
CA HIS A 111 3.88 7.02 22.73
C HIS A 111 3.35 6.26 21.51
N LEU A 112 2.66 5.15 21.77
CA LEU A 112 2.12 4.25 20.75
C LEU A 112 0.61 4.10 20.94
N ALA A 113 -0.16 4.37 19.90
CA ALA A 113 -1.60 4.10 19.84
C ALA A 113 -1.85 2.89 18.92
N LEU A 114 -2.22 1.75 19.49
CA LEU A 114 -2.47 0.51 18.76
C LEU A 114 -3.96 0.38 18.46
N LEU A 115 -4.33 0.50 17.20
CA LEU A 115 -5.71 0.40 16.75
C LEU A 115 -5.99 -1.01 16.22
N SER A 116 -7.07 -1.62 16.69
CA SER A 116 -7.57 -2.87 16.13
C SER A 116 -9.06 -3.00 16.42
N ARG A 117 -9.80 -3.77 15.61
CA ARG A 117 -11.24 -3.98 15.85
C ARG A 117 -11.53 -4.67 17.18
N SER A 118 -10.70 -5.64 17.57
CA SER A 118 -10.89 -6.46 18.77
C SER A 118 -10.25 -5.90 20.03
N GLY A 119 -9.32 -4.95 19.91
CA GLY A 119 -8.55 -4.42 21.04
C GLY A 119 -7.63 -5.44 21.73
N ARG A 120 -7.47 -6.64 21.15
CA ARG A 120 -6.78 -7.77 21.78
C ARG A 120 -5.70 -8.32 20.85
N ALA A 121 -4.57 -8.70 21.43
CA ALA A 121 -3.52 -9.38 20.68
C ALA A 121 -3.99 -10.78 20.25
N GLN A 122 -3.39 -11.29 19.19
CA GLN A 122 -3.49 -12.72 18.86
C GLN A 122 -2.67 -13.53 19.87
N GLU A 123 -3.04 -14.78 20.10
CA GLU A 123 -2.42 -15.65 21.11
C GLU A 123 -0.90 -15.80 20.92
N ASP A 124 -0.46 -15.89 19.67
CA ASP A 124 0.95 -15.99 19.29
C ASP A 124 1.74 -14.68 19.46
N ALA A 125 1.05 -13.54 19.53
CA ALA A 125 1.64 -12.21 19.65
C ALA A 125 1.46 -11.57 21.04
N GLU A 126 0.65 -12.17 21.91
CA GLU A 126 0.43 -11.72 23.30
C GLU A 126 1.74 -11.51 24.09
N PRO A 127 2.75 -12.41 24.03
CA PRO A 127 4.01 -12.18 24.73
C PRO A 127 4.75 -10.91 24.29
N ILE A 128 4.62 -10.53 23.01
CA ILE A 128 5.23 -9.32 22.45
C ILE A 128 4.52 -8.09 22.99
N PHE A 129 3.18 -8.13 23.04
CA PHE A 129 2.38 -7.05 23.61
C PHE A 129 2.69 -6.84 25.10
N GLN A 130 2.80 -7.91 25.87
CA GLN A 130 3.17 -7.84 27.29
C GLN A 130 4.56 -7.25 27.48
N ALA A 131 5.55 -7.71 26.70
CA ALA A 131 6.91 -7.18 26.76
C ALA A 131 6.97 -5.69 26.34
N LEU A 132 6.19 -5.28 25.36
CA LEU A 132 6.10 -3.88 24.92
C LEU A 132 5.44 -2.99 25.99
N SER A 133 4.33 -3.46 26.57
CA SER A 133 3.56 -2.74 27.60
C SER A 133 4.29 -2.64 28.93
N ALA A 134 5.22 -3.55 29.21
CA ALA A 134 6.05 -3.52 30.42
C ALA A 134 7.18 -2.47 30.37
N ARG A 135 7.42 -1.80 29.23
CA ARG A 135 8.49 -0.80 29.09
C ARG A 135 8.05 0.53 29.70
N GLU A 136 8.70 0.94 30.78
CA GLU A 136 8.41 2.22 31.45
C GLU A 136 8.56 3.44 30.53
N ALA A 137 9.51 3.39 29.59
CA ALA A 137 9.77 4.49 28.66
C ALA A 137 8.75 4.60 27.49
N VAL A 138 7.75 3.70 27.42
CA VAL A 138 6.81 3.61 26.31
C VAL A 138 5.38 3.57 26.84
N GLN A 139 4.61 4.61 26.53
CA GLN A 139 3.19 4.63 26.78
C GLN A 139 2.45 3.93 25.63
N VAL A 140 1.81 2.80 25.93
CA VAL A 140 1.00 2.05 24.96
C VAL A 140 -0.48 2.27 25.26
N ALA A 141 -1.22 2.80 24.29
CA ALA A 141 -2.66 2.96 24.34
C ALA A 141 -3.32 2.04 23.31
N VAL A 142 -4.10 1.06 23.77
CA VAL A 142 -4.90 0.22 22.88
C VAL A 142 -6.28 0.83 22.67
N ARG A 143 -6.76 0.83 21.42
CA ARG A 143 -8.12 1.29 21.08
C ARG A 143 -8.82 0.29 20.19
N GLU A 144 -10.02 -0.08 20.59
CA GLU A 144 -11.00 -0.73 19.73
C GLU A 144 -11.46 0.27 18.66
N CYS A 145 -11.09 0.01 17.41
CA CYS A 145 -11.34 0.91 16.31
C CYS A 145 -11.48 0.11 15.01
N ASP A 146 -12.58 0.36 14.31
CA ASP A 146 -12.72 -0.01 12.91
C ASP A 146 -12.29 1.17 12.04
N VAL A 147 -11.26 0.97 11.23
CA VAL A 147 -10.68 2.00 10.35
C VAL A 147 -11.50 2.25 9.09
N GLY A 148 -12.45 1.37 8.78
CA GLY A 148 -13.31 1.48 7.60
C GLY A 148 -14.77 1.84 7.92
N ALA A 149 -15.08 2.11 9.20
CA ALA A 149 -16.42 2.53 9.63
C ALA A 149 -16.79 3.93 9.10
#